data_AF-A0ABD3A9H2-F1
#
_entry.id   AF-A0ABD3A9H2-F1
#
_cell.length_a   1.000
_cell.length_b   1.000
_cell.length_c   1.000
_cell.angle_alpha   90.00
_cell.angle_beta   90.00
_cell.angle_gamma   90.00
#
_symmetry.space_group_name_H-M   'P 1'
#
loop_
_entity.id
_entity.type
_entity.pdbx_description
1 polymer ?
#
loop_
_entity_poly.entity_id
_entity_poly.type
_entity_poly.pdbx_seq_one_letter_code
_entity_poly.pdbx_strand_id
1 'polypeptide(L)'
;MASSMAKSDSEQEGINRIAFASVPDGLGPEDDRKDQKKLSTSIYKVMPGYLEDFIRKSENNSKFTGFVVDFSLISLLEVADKFGLKCAVYWCSTPGCMALGLNVHKLIEAQVIDANDGTALSNEKIPLLPNMPPMSPTEFTWCFPSNPNAQKAIFHFFKSAVYNMISVYSNCLILCNWFNELNPSTSILKLNPNFLPVGPILSDGQSSAGSFVSEDSTCLTWLDNQSPGSVIYVAFGSTSRFTQEQINEIAFGLELTEKPFLWVGWSGLVNGVVSLTYPDGFDRRVLNRGKIVEWAPQEMVLGHPSIACFISHCGWSSIMESVSMGVRILCWPYFGDQLYTQTCICEAWKIGTWLNAGENGIISRNEIKEKVDMLLSENNIRSNVLKLKQLARKSISEGGSSFKNLEFLVNQMKY
;
A
#
# COMPACT_ATOMS: atom_id res chain seq x y z
N MET A 1 -3.83 -10.20 -34.90
CA MET A 1 -2.63 -11.05 -34.75
C MET A 1 -2.14 -10.90 -33.33
N ALA A 2 -2.43 -11.89 -32.48
CA ALA A 2 -1.96 -11.90 -31.10
C ALA A 2 -0.46 -12.22 -31.12
N SER A 3 0.36 -11.24 -30.79
CA SER A 3 1.77 -11.45 -30.49
C SER A 3 1.85 -12.01 -29.08
N SER A 4 1.92 -13.34 -28.94
CA SER A 4 2.42 -13.96 -27.72
C SER A 4 3.90 -13.57 -27.61
N MET A 5 4.21 -12.57 -26.78
CA MET A 5 5.58 -12.32 -26.39
C MET A 5 6.03 -13.53 -25.54
N ALA A 6 6.81 -14.41 -26.15
CA ALA A 6 7.58 -15.40 -25.43
C ALA A 6 8.47 -14.66 -24.43
N LYS A 7 8.44 -15.09 -23.17
CA LYS A 7 9.34 -14.57 -22.13
C LYS A 7 10.79 -14.80 -22.58
N SER A 8 11.66 -13.84 -22.30
CA SER A 8 13.08 -13.96 -22.62
C SER A 8 13.74 -15.02 -21.74
N ASP A 9 14.75 -15.73 -22.26
CA ASP A 9 15.49 -16.76 -21.50
C ASP A 9 16.06 -16.22 -20.17
N SER A 10 16.41 -14.92 -20.11
CA SER A 10 16.87 -14.25 -18.89
C SER A 10 15.79 -14.04 -17.83
N GLU A 11 14.53 -13.83 -18.23
CA GLU A 11 13.39 -13.69 -17.29
C GLU A 11 13.00 -15.04 -16.71
N GLN A 12 13.11 -16.11 -17.51
CA GLN A 12 12.88 -17.47 -17.07
C GLN A 12 13.98 -17.96 -16.10
N GLU A 13 15.23 -17.54 -16.31
CA GLU A 13 16.33 -17.79 -15.37
C GLU A 13 16.19 -17.03 -14.03
N GLY A 14 15.59 -15.83 -14.03
CA GLY A 14 15.40 -15.03 -12.82
C GLY A 14 14.39 -15.64 -11.83
N ILE A 15 13.26 -16.13 -12.34
CA ILE A 15 12.22 -16.81 -11.54
C ILE A 15 12.76 -18.13 -10.94
N ASN A 16 13.65 -18.83 -11.66
CA ASN A 16 14.30 -20.06 -11.19
C ASN A 16 15.27 -19.85 -9.99
N ARG A 17 15.51 -18.61 -9.56
CA ARG A 17 16.38 -18.27 -8.41
C ARG A 17 15.62 -17.87 -7.14
N ILE A 18 14.28 -17.84 -7.18
CA ILE A 18 13.44 -17.50 -6.01
C ILE A 18 12.88 -18.79 -5.42
N ALA A 19 13.17 -19.03 -4.15
CA ALA A 19 12.62 -20.14 -3.39
C ALA A 19 11.72 -19.62 -2.27
N PHE A 20 10.56 -20.24 -2.10
CA PHE A 20 9.63 -19.92 -1.02
C PHE A 20 9.84 -20.88 0.15
N ALA A 21 9.88 -20.33 1.35
CA ALA A 21 9.90 -21.09 2.59
C ALA A 21 8.74 -20.62 3.48
N SER A 22 7.98 -21.57 4.03
CA SER A 22 6.92 -21.28 4.98
C SER A 22 7.48 -21.25 6.40
N VAL A 23 7.18 -20.19 7.15
CA VAL A 23 7.47 -20.09 8.59
C VAL A 23 6.16 -20.17 9.37
N PRO A 24 6.05 -21.02 10.41
CA PRO A 24 4.84 -21.10 11.22
C PRO A 24 4.48 -19.77 11.89
N ASP A 25 3.19 -19.45 11.93
CA ASP A 25 2.64 -18.29 12.65
C ASP A 25 2.63 -18.46 14.18
N GLY A 26 2.83 -19.70 14.65
CA GLY A 26 2.86 -20.08 16.06
C GLY A 26 1.48 -20.27 16.69
N LEU A 27 0.42 -20.11 15.91
CA LEU A 27 -0.95 -20.32 16.35
C LEU A 27 -1.37 -21.79 16.16
N GLY A 28 -2.25 -22.27 17.04
CA GLY A 28 -2.86 -23.59 16.91
C GLY A 28 -3.80 -23.68 15.70
N PRO A 29 -4.23 -24.89 15.31
CA PRO A 29 -5.20 -25.07 14.24
C PRO A 29 -6.52 -24.33 14.50
N GLU A 30 -7.00 -24.36 15.75
CA GLU A 30 -8.28 -23.78 16.19
C GLU A 30 -8.22 -22.27 16.48
N ASP A 31 -7.03 -21.66 16.38
CA ASP A 31 -6.88 -20.24 16.67
C ASP A 31 -7.40 -19.37 15.52
N ASP A 32 -8.16 -18.33 15.87
CA ASP A 32 -8.64 -17.35 14.90
C ASP A 32 -7.51 -16.42 14.45
N ARG A 33 -7.06 -16.62 13.22
CA ARG A 33 -6.04 -15.79 12.55
C ARG A 33 -6.52 -14.37 12.23
N LYS A 34 -7.81 -14.06 12.45
CA LYS A 34 -8.34 -12.69 12.39
C LYS A 34 -8.06 -11.89 13.65
N ASP A 35 -7.71 -12.53 14.77
CA ASP A 35 -7.19 -11.83 15.95
C ASP A 35 -5.77 -11.34 15.68
N GLN A 36 -5.67 -10.14 15.10
CA GLN A 36 -4.41 -9.51 14.70
C GLN A 36 -3.44 -9.33 15.87
N LYS A 37 -3.95 -9.09 17.09
CA LYS A 37 -3.09 -8.92 18.27
C LYS A 37 -2.46 -10.25 18.64
N LYS A 38 -3.25 -11.32 18.72
CA LYS A 38 -2.76 -12.66 19.04
C LYS A 38 -1.80 -13.17 17.95
N LEU A 39 -2.18 -13.01 16.68
CA LEU A 39 -1.35 -13.39 15.53
C LEU A 39 -0.01 -12.68 15.55
N SER A 40 -0.01 -11.34 15.65
CA SER A 40 1.24 -10.57 15.71
C SER A 40 2.12 -11.01 16.88
N THR A 41 1.56 -11.12 18.09
CA THR A 41 2.31 -11.57 19.28
C THR A 41 2.95 -12.94 19.07
N SER A 42 2.21 -13.87 18.49
CA SER A 42 2.69 -15.22 18.21
C SER A 42 3.82 -15.22 17.18
N ILE A 43 3.66 -14.49 16.08
CA ILE A 43 4.68 -14.34 15.03
C ILE A 43 6.00 -13.85 15.62
N TYR A 44 6.01 -12.75 16.38
CA TYR A 44 7.25 -12.23 16.98
C TYR A 44 7.90 -13.21 17.96
N LYS A 45 7.10 -14.06 18.62
CA LYS A 45 7.62 -15.05 19.57
C LYS A 45 8.31 -16.22 18.88
N VAL A 46 7.76 -16.71 17.76
CA VAL A 46 8.22 -17.98 17.16
C VAL A 46 9.12 -17.79 15.95
N MET A 47 8.86 -16.77 15.12
CA MET A 47 9.53 -16.56 13.84
C MET A 47 11.06 -16.43 13.96
N PRO A 48 11.64 -15.76 14.97
CA PRO A 48 13.10 -15.66 15.10
C PRO A 48 13.80 -17.03 15.14
N GLY A 49 13.32 -17.95 15.97
CA GLY A 49 13.93 -19.28 16.12
C GLY A 49 13.85 -20.11 14.84
N TYR A 50 12.72 -20.05 14.13
CA TYR A 50 12.57 -20.73 12.84
C TYR A 50 13.51 -20.16 11.77
N LEU A 51 13.69 -18.83 11.74
CA LEU A 51 14.61 -18.19 10.80
C LEU A 51 16.07 -18.52 11.12
N GLU A 52 16.46 -18.56 12.40
CA GLU A 52 17.79 -19.00 12.83
C GLU A 52 18.08 -20.44 12.37
N ASP A 53 17.16 -21.36 12.62
CA ASP A 53 17.28 -22.76 12.20
C ASP A 53 17.36 -22.89 10.67
N PHE A 54 16.56 -22.08 9.95
CA PHE A 54 16.54 -22.08 8.49
C PHE A 54 17.89 -21.61 7.91
N ILE A 55 18.46 -20.53 8.46
CA ILE A 55 19.77 -20.02 8.05
C ILE A 55 20.85 -21.07 8.33
N ARG A 56 20.91 -21.64 9.54
CA ARG A 56 21.90 -22.67 9.92
C ARG A 56 21.84 -23.91 9.03
N LYS A 57 20.64 -24.42 8.73
CA LYS A 57 20.48 -25.61 7.87
C LYS A 57 20.92 -25.35 6.43
N SER A 58 20.79 -24.11 5.98
CA SER A 58 21.13 -23.73 4.61
C SER A 58 22.62 -23.47 4.41
N GLU A 59 23.38 -23.14 5.46
CA GLU A 59 24.83 -22.85 5.37
C GLU A 59 25.64 -23.98 4.69
N ASN A 60 25.18 -25.23 4.79
CA ASN A 60 25.84 -26.37 4.15
C ASN A 60 25.69 -26.39 2.62
N ASN A 61 24.70 -25.68 2.06
CA ASN A 61 24.35 -25.70 0.64
C ASN A 61 24.47 -24.31 -0.03
N SER A 62 24.22 -23.23 0.70
CA SER A 62 24.22 -21.85 0.18
C SER A 62 24.43 -20.86 1.32
N LYS A 63 25.35 -19.92 1.15
CA LYS A 63 25.61 -18.86 2.14
C LYS A 63 24.66 -17.69 1.91
N PHE A 64 23.88 -17.33 2.93
CA PHE A 64 23.14 -16.06 2.92
C PHE A 64 24.09 -14.88 3.08
N THR A 65 23.91 -13.84 2.28
CA THR A 65 24.73 -12.61 2.32
C THR A 65 23.96 -11.39 2.79
N GLY A 66 22.63 -11.45 2.75
CA GLY A 66 21.78 -10.34 3.13
C GLY A 66 20.40 -10.77 3.61
N PHE A 67 19.75 -9.85 4.31
CA PHE A 67 18.46 -10.01 4.95
C PHE A 67 17.61 -8.75 4.68
N VAL A 68 16.50 -8.91 3.96
CA VAL A 68 15.52 -7.84 3.73
C VAL A 68 14.27 -8.16 4.53
N VAL A 69 13.81 -7.21 5.34
CA VAL A 69 12.66 -7.42 6.22
C VAL A 69 11.65 -6.28 6.09
N ASP A 70 10.36 -6.59 6.16
CA ASP A 70 9.33 -5.56 6.27
C ASP A 70 9.50 -4.76 7.58
N PHE A 71 9.26 -3.44 7.55
CA PHE A 71 9.37 -2.58 8.73
C PHE A 71 8.52 -3.06 9.91
N SER A 72 7.36 -3.67 9.65
CA SER A 72 6.56 -4.29 10.71
C SER A 72 7.36 -5.34 11.47
N LEU A 73 8.22 -6.11 10.80
CA LEU A 73 9.01 -7.20 11.37
C LEU A 73 10.45 -6.80 11.71
N ILE A 74 10.72 -5.51 11.94
CA ILE A 74 12.08 -4.98 12.17
C ILE A 74 12.84 -5.65 13.32
N SER A 75 12.14 -6.23 14.32
CA SER A 75 12.80 -6.96 15.40
C SER A 75 13.57 -8.21 14.91
N LEU A 76 13.20 -8.76 13.75
CA LEU A 76 13.89 -9.92 13.16
C LEU A 76 15.30 -9.58 12.67
N LEU A 77 15.68 -8.31 12.60
CA LEU A 77 17.07 -7.92 12.33
C LEU A 77 18.04 -8.47 13.38
N GLU A 78 17.60 -8.80 14.60
CA GLU A 78 18.46 -9.45 15.59
C GLU A 78 18.98 -10.81 15.08
N VAL A 79 18.19 -11.49 14.26
CA VAL A 79 18.57 -12.78 13.66
C VAL A 79 19.68 -12.54 12.66
N ALA A 80 19.51 -11.54 11.80
CA ALA A 80 20.49 -11.17 10.80
C ALA A 80 21.84 -10.77 11.42
N ASP A 81 21.81 -10.02 12.52
CA ASP A 81 23.00 -9.63 13.29
C ASP A 81 23.77 -10.83 13.85
N LYS A 82 23.07 -11.86 14.37
CA LYS A 82 23.70 -13.11 14.87
C LYS A 82 24.52 -13.84 13.81
N PHE A 83 24.15 -13.70 12.54
CA PHE A 83 24.84 -14.31 11.40
C PHE A 83 25.71 -13.31 10.62
N GLY A 84 25.82 -12.06 11.07
CA GLY A 84 26.60 -11.02 10.40
C GLY A 84 26.11 -10.70 8.98
N LEU A 85 24.79 -10.82 8.74
CA LEU A 85 24.20 -10.54 7.43
C LEU A 85 24.05 -9.04 7.21
N LYS A 86 24.15 -8.61 5.95
CA LYS A 86 23.78 -7.24 5.58
C LYS A 86 22.27 -7.07 5.64
N CYS A 87 21.82 -5.92 6.11
CA CYS A 87 20.42 -5.71 6.43
C CYS A 87 19.82 -4.56 5.64
N ALA A 88 18.58 -4.77 5.18
CA ALA A 88 17.73 -3.71 4.65
C ALA A 88 16.31 -3.87 5.21
N VAL A 89 15.65 -2.74 5.45
CA VAL A 89 14.27 -2.67 5.92
C VAL A 89 13.41 -2.14 4.79
N TYR A 90 12.32 -2.84 4.46
CA TYR A 90 11.32 -2.39 3.52
C TYR A 90 10.24 -1.58 4.24
N TRP A 91 10.19 -0.28 3.95
CA TRP A 91 9.19 0.67 4.39
C TRP A 91 8.02 0.71 3.40
N CYS A 92 6.90 0.16 3.82
CA CYS A 92 5.70 -0.07 3.00
C CYS A 92 4.72 1.11 2.95
N SER A 93 5.15 2.33 3.31
CA SER A 93 4.29 3.52 3.37
C SER A 93 5.00 4.78 2.83
N THR A 94 4.36 5.96 2.97
CA THR A 94 4.87 7.23 2.45
C THR A 94 6.16 7.68 3.17
N PRO A 95 7.05 8.46 2.52
CA PRO A 95 8.17 9.11 3.20
C PRO A 95 7.74 10.06 4.33
N GLY A 96 6.56 10.68 4.23
CA GLY A 96 6.05 11.56 5.27
C GLY A 96 5.68 10.82 6.57
N CYS A 97 5.13 9.62 6.46
CA CYS A 97 4.89 8.75 7.61
C CYS A 97 6.20 8.26 8.25
N MET A 98 7.26 8.01 7.47
CA MET A 98 8.59 7.75 8.02
C MET A 98 9.16 8.98 8.75
N ALA A 99 9.02 10.16 8.14
CA ALA A 99 9.45 11.42 8.76
C ALA A 99 8.70 11.73 10.07
N LEU A 100 7.41 11.39 10.16
CA LEU A 100 6.64 11.45 11.40
C LEU A 100 7.34 10.63 12.48
N GLY A 101 7.66 9.36 12.18
CA GLY A 101 8.35 8.45 13.08
C GLY A 101 9.70 8.97 13.56
N LEU A 102 10.54 9.43 12.63
CA LEU A 102 11.87 9.98 12.93
C LEU A 102 11.82 11.22 13.83
N ASN A 103 10.71 11.96 13.82
CA ASN A 103 10.53 13.16 14.64
C ASN A 103 9.73 12.94 15.93
N VAL A 104 9.27 11.72 16.24
CA VAL A 104 8.45 11.43 17.44
C VAL A 104 9.06 12.00 18.72
N HIS A 105 10.37 11.84 18.94
CA HIS A 105 11.05 12.38 20.13
C HIS A 105 10.92 13.90 20.24
N LYS A 106 11.16 14.63 19.12
CA LYS A 106 11.03 16.10 19.08
C LYS A 106 9.60 16.54 19.29
N LEU A 107 8.63 15.80 18.75
CA LEU A 107 7.22 16.09 18.93
C LEU A 107 6.78 15.92 20.39
N ILE A 108 7.34 14.94 21.11
CA ILE A 108 7.13 14.78 22.56
C ILE A 108 7.79 15.93 23.34
N GLU A 109 9.06 16.24 23.06
CA GLU A 109 9.80 17.32 23.72
C GLU A 109 9.14 18.69 23.54
N ALA A 110 8.61 18.95 22.34
CA ALA A 110 7.87 20.16 22.00
C ALA A 110 6.41 20.16 22.50
N GLN A 111 5.98 19.12 23.22
CA GLN A 111 4.61 18.95 23.72
C GLN A 111 3.53 19.03 22.62
N VAL A 112 3.85 18.51 21.44
CA VAL A 112 2.90 18.39 20.33
C VAL A 112 2.10 17.08 20.44
N ILE A 113 2.72 16.03 21.00
CA ILE A 113 2.08 14.73 21.26
C ILE A 113 2.37 14.22 22.67
N ASP A 114 1.45 13.47 23.26
CA ASP A 114 1.62 12.79 24.54
C ASP A 114 2.62 11.63 24.43
N ALA A 115 3.51 11.53 25.42
CA ALA A 115 4.58 10.53 25.42
C ALA A 115 4.11 9.09 25.65
N ASN A 116 2.91 8.89 26.20
CA ASN A 116 2.37 7.60 26.63
C ASN A 116 1.47 6.93 25.59
N ASP A 117 0.82 7.70 24.72
CA ASP A 117 -0.11 7.15 23.73
C ASP A 117 -0.11 7.87 22.38
N GLY A 118 0.73 8.90 22.22
CA GLY A 118 0.87 9.63 20.97
C GLY A 118 -0.32 10.54 20.65
N THR A 119 -1.24 10.76 21.59
CA THR A 119 -2.36 11.70 21.43
C THR A 119 -1.82 13.08 21.14
N ALA A 120 -2.36 13.73 20.11
CA ALA A 120 -1.95 15.09 19.80
C ALA A 120 -2.48 16.07 20.85
N LEU A 121 -1.60 16.96 21.30
CA LEU A 121 -1.89 18.02 22.27
C LEU A 121 -2.22 19.36 21.58
N SER A 122 -2.03 19.41 20.26
CA SER A 122 -2.38 20.53 19.39
C SER A 122 -3.09 20.01 18.14
N ASN A 123 -3.96 20.84 17.56
CA ASN A 123 -4.62 20.58 16.28
C ASN A 123 -3.87 21.18 15.08
N GLU A 124 -2.71 21.79 15.29
CA GLU A 124 -1.91 22.39 14.22
C GLU A 124 -1.32 21.31 13.30
N LYS A 125 -1.33 21.60 11.98
CA LYS A 125 -0.66 20.73 11.02
C LYS A 125 0.86 20.85 11.14
N ILE A 126 1.57 19.73 11.06
CA ILE A 126 3.01 19.64 11.30
C ILE A 126 3.76 19.51 9.98
N PRO A 127 4.67 20.44 9.64
CA PRO A 127 5.51 20.32 8.46
C PRO A 127 6.66 19.32 8.72
N LEU A 128 6.50 18.09 8.25
CA LEU A 128 7.50 17.01 8.45
C LEU A 128 8.57 16.95 7.36
N LEU A 129 8.20 17.25 6.12
CA LEU A 129 9.09 17.25 4.96
C LEU A 129 8.81 18.46 4.06
N PRO A 130 9.85 19.16 3.55
CA PRO A 130 9.70 20.14 2.50
C PRO A 130 9.03 19.55 1.25
N ASN A 131 8.13 20.32 0.64
CA ASN A 131 7.33 19.98 -0.54
C ASN A 131 6.30 18.85 -0.33
N MET A 132 6.15 18.32 0.88
CA MET A 132 5.02 17.47 1.26
C MET A 132 4.01 18.31 2.07
N PRO A 133 2.72 17.96 2.02
CA PRO A 133 1.71 18.70 2.77
C PRO A 133 1.98 18.53 4.28
N PRO A 134 1.81 19.60 5.09
CA PRO A 134 1.84 19.48 6.54
C PRO A 134 0.80 18.45 7.01
N MET A 135 1.21 17.57 7.92
CA MET A 135 0.39 16.45 8.40
C MET A 135 -0.52 16.92 9.54
N SER A 136 -1.82 16.68 9.41
CA SER A 136 -2.78 16.86 10.50
C SER A 136 -2.58 15.79 11.58
N PRO A 137 -2.77 16.11 12.86
CA PRO A 137 -2.85 15.12 13.94
C PRO A 137 -3.78 13.93 13.68
N THR A 138 -4.89 14.17 12.98
CA THR A 138 -5.85 13.13 12.58
C THR A 138 -5.30 12.16 11.53
N GLU A 139 -4.16 12.49 10.91
CA GLU A 139 -3.50 11.70 9.87
C GLU A 139 -2.26 10.95 10.41
N PHE A 140 -1.98 11.03 11.72
CA PHE A 140 -0.92 10.22 12.31
C PHE A 140 -1.22 8.74 12.11
N THR A 141 -0.18 7.96 11.81
CA THR A 141 -0.31 6.52 11.52
C THR A 141 -0.91 5.72 12.68
N TRP A 142 -0.82 6.26 13.90
CA TRP A 142 -1.40 5.69 15.12
C TRP A 142 -2.70 6.38 15.56
N CYS A 143 -3.31 7.27 14.77
CA CYS A 143 -4.57 7.91 15.13
C CYS A 143 -5.72 6.92 14.95
N PHE A 144 -6.29 6.45 16.07
CA PHE A 144 -7.47 5.58 16.08
C PHE A 144 -8.50 6.14 17.09
N PRO A 145 -9.27 7.18 16.72
CA PRO A 145 -10.14 7.90 17.65
C PRO A 145 -11.15 6.99 18.37
N SER A 146 -11.68 5.99 17.67
CA SER A 146 -12.65 5.04 18.21
C SER A 146 -12.00 3.87 18.97
N ASN A 147 -10.66 3.79 19.03
CA ASN A 147 -9.95 2.69 19.69
C ASN A 147 -8.63 3.17 20.35
N PRO A 148 -8.70 3.77 21.56
CA PRO A 148 -7.53 4.28 22.27
C PRO A 148 -6.46 3.22 22.57
N ASN A 149 -6.88 1.97 22.79
CA ASN A 149 -5.94 0.87 23.03
C ASN A 149 -5.11 0.54 21.78
N ALA A 150 -5.75 0.55 20.60
CA ALA A 150 -5.04 0.36 19.33
C ALA A 150 -4.10 1.54 19.05
N GLN A 151 -4.55 2.77 19.26
CA GLN A 151 -3.70 3.97 19.13
C GLN A 151 -2.44 3.84 19.99
N LYS A 152 -2.59 3.57 21.29
CA LYS A 152 -1.45 3.41 22.19
C LYS A 152 -0.50 2.30 21.75
N ALA A 153 -1.05 1.14 21.36
CA ALA A 153 -0.25 0.01 20.91
C ALA A 153 0.55 0.33 19.63
N ILE A 154 -0.10 0.95 18.63
CA ILE A 154 0.53 1.30 17.35
C ILE A 154 1.55 2.42 17.55
N PHE A 155 1.25 3.43 18.38
CA PHE A 155 2.20 4.48 18.73
C PHE A 155 3.46 3.91 19.40
N HIS A 156 3.30 3.04 20.40
CA HIS A 156 4.44 2.39 21.06
C HIS A 156 5.25 1.52 20.11
N PHE A 157 4.58 0.73 19.26
CA PHE A 157 5.24 -0.05 18.23
C PHE A 157 6.05 0.87 17.31
N PHE A 158 5.43 1.91 16.77
CA PHE A 158 6.07 2.82 15.82
C PHE A 158 7.26 3.56 16.43
N LYS A 159 7.09 4.10 17.64
CA LYS A 159 8.16 4.75 18.42
C LYS A 159 9.33 3.80 18.67
N SER A 160 9.06 2.57 19.12
CA SER A 160 10.11 1.58 19.39
C SER A 160 10.80 1.09 18.12
N ALA A 161 10.05 0.83 17.05
CA ALA A 161 10.57 0.36 15.77
C ALA A 161 11.51 1.40 15.17
N VAL A 162 11.10 2.67 15.13
CA VAL A 162 11.95 3.76 14.64
C VAL A 162 13.16 3.97 15.53
N TYR A 163 13.01 3.93 16.85
CA TYR A 163 14.14 4.03 17.78
C TYR A 163 15.19 2.94 17.52
N ASN A 164 14.75 1.68 17.42
CA ASN A 164 15.66 0.57 17.11
C ASN A 164 16.33 0.75 15.75
N MET A 165 15.59 1.22 14.75
CA MET A 165 16.13 1.50 13.41
C MET A 165 17.26 2.54 13.44
N ILE A 166 17.10 3.64 14.20
CA ILE A 166 18.09 4.72 14.24
C ILE A 166 19.23 4.46 15.22
N SER A 167 19.00 3.70 16.29
CA SER A 167 19.98 3.51 17.38
C SER A 167 20.75 2.21 17.28
N VAL A 168 20.08 1.12 16.89
CA VAL A 168 20.67 -0.22 16.82
C VAL A 168 21.05 -0.56 15.38
N TYR A 169 20.12 -0.31 14.45
CA TYR A 169 20.25 -0.70 13.05
C TYR A 169 20.60 0.47 12.14
N SER A 170 21.40 1.41 12.65
CA SER A 170 21.72 2.70 12.01
C SER A 170 22.52 2.59 10.70
N ASN A 171 22.98 1.40 10.34
CA ASN A 171 23.65 1.11 9.06
C ASN A 171 22.74 0.39 8.06
N CYS A 172 21.50 0.03 8.43
CA CYS A 172 20.57 -0.66 7.55
C CYS A 172 20.00 0.30 6.51
N LEU A 173 19.92 -0.15 5.26
CA LEU A 173 19.21 0.57 4.20
C LEU A 173 17.71 0.55 4.47
N ILE A 174 17.02 1.67 4.22
CA ILE A 174 15.56 1.77 4.35
C ILE A 174 14.98 1.89 2.95
N LEU A 175 14.54 0.77 2.39
CA LEU A 175 13.94 0.69 1.08
C LEU A 175 12.53 1.25 1.13
N CYS A 176 12.17 2.11 0.19
CA CYS A 176 10.79 2.60 0.07
C CYS A 176 10.32 2.45 -1.37
N ASN A 177 9.10 1.93 -1.55
CA ASN A 177 8.42 1.92 -2.84
C ASN A 177 7.98 3.35 -3.20
N TRP A 178 8.95 4.17 -3.60
CA TRP A 178 8.85 5.59 -3.89
C TRP A 178 9.92 5.95 -4.94
N PHE A 179 9.69 7.01 -5.72
CA PHE A 179 10.66 7.54 -6.68
C PHE A 179 10.88 9.04 -6.47
N ASN A 180 12.13 9.49 -6.64
CA ASN A 180 12.53 10.87 -6.32
C ASN A 180 11.69 11.90 -7.07
N GLU A 181 11.34 11.66 -8.32
CA GLU A 181 10.61 12.60 -9.16
C GLU A 181 9.16 12.83 -8.72
N LEU A 182 8.59 11.95 -7.88
CA LEU A 182 7.25 12.13 -7.30
C LEU A 182 7.21 13.31 -6.32
N ASN A 183 8.33 13.52 -5.62
CA ASN A 183 8.59 14.72 -4.82
C ASN A 183 10.11 14.90 -4.72
N PRO A 184 10.72 15.77 -5.55
CA PRO A 184 12.18 15.86 -5.74
C PRO A 184 12.98 16.33 -4.52
N SER A 185 12.35 16.40 -3.35
CA SER A 185 12.97 16.73 -2.07
C SER A 185 13.83 15.58 -1.56
N THR A 186 15.16 15.77 -1.56
CA THR A 186 16.10 14.89 -0.83
C THR A 186 16.00 15.04 0.69
N SER A 187 14.98 15.73 1.20
CA SER A 187 14.89 16.10 2.61
C SER A 187 14.71 14.91 3.54
N ILE A 188 14.12 13.81 3.06
CA ILE A 188 14.09 12.57 3.85
C ILE A 188 15.52 12.01 4.04
N LEU A 189 16.42 12.18 3.07
CA LEU A 189 17.83 11.81 3.19
C LEU A 189 18.57 12.67 4.22
N LYS A 190 18.11 13.91 4.45
CA LYS A 190 18.63 14.77 5.53
C LYS A 190 18.18 14.30 6.90
N LEU A 191 17.01 13.67 7.01
CA LEU A 191 16.53 13.06 8.24
C LEU A 191 17.19 11.69 8.48
N ASN A 192 17.40 10.91 7.43
CA ASN A 192 18.10 9.63 7.50
C ASN A 192 18.81 9.32 6.15
N PRO A 193 20.15 9.31 6.09
CA PRO A 193 20.90 9.11 4.86
C PRO A 193 20.77 7.70 4.26
N ASN A 194 20.25 6.72 5.02
CA ASN A 194 20.08 5.35 4.55
C ASN A 194 18.75 5.12 3.83
N PHE A 195 17.88 6.12 3.75
CA PHE A 195 16.62 6.02 3.03
C PHE A 195 16.88 5.89 1.53
N LEU A 196 16.32 4.86 0.89
CA LEU A 196 16.63 4.47 -0.48
C LEU A 196 15.33 4.28 -1.26
N PRO A 197 14.92 5.27 -2.08
CA PRO A 197 13.81 5.15 -3.00
C PRO A 197 14.08 4.12 -4.09
N VAL A 198 13.34 3.01 -4.10
CA VAL A 198 13.51 1.90 -5.06
C VAL A 198 12.26 1.68 -5.92
N GLY A 199 11.25 2.54 -5.80
CA GLY A 199 9.97 2.39 -6.49
C GLY A 199 9.86 3.19 -7.78
N PRO A 200 8.70 3.18 -8.46
CA PRO A 200 7.61 2.25 -8.21
C PRO A 200 8.05 0.80 -8.47
N ILE A 201 7.74 -0.09 -7.54
CA ILE A 201 7.91 -1.53 -7.69
C ILE A 201 6.67 -2.05 -8.40
N LEU A 202 6.84 -2.53 -9.63
CA LEU A 202 5.79 -3.07 -10.49
C LEU A 202 6.12 -4.54 -10.80
N SER A 203 5.08 -5.34 -10.98
CA SER A 203 5.18 -6.75 -11.38
C SER A 203 5.37 -6.93 -12.89
N ASP A 204 5.24 -5.86 -13.67
CA ASP A 204 5.40 -5.84 -15.13
C ASP A 204 4.53 -6.89 -15.84
N GLY A 205 3.30 -7.04 -15.33
CA GLY A 205 2.32 -8.01 -15.84
C GLY A 205 2.60 -9.47 -15.45
N GLN A 206 3.54 -9.73 -14.55
CA GLN A 206 3.75 -11.06 -13.98
C GLN A 206 2.82 -11.30 -12.79
N SER A 207 2.23 -12.49 -12.71
CA SER A 207 1.45 -12.90 -11.53
C SER A 207 2.30 -12.79 -10.27
N SER A 208 1.76 -12.15 -9.23
CA SER A 208 2.45 -12.03 -7.95
C SER A 208 2.74 -13.42 -7.41
N ALA A 209 4.02 -13.78 -7.33
CA ALA A 209 4.45 -15.09 -6.84
C ALA A 209 4.16 -15.31 -5.34
N GLY A 210 3.63 -14.29 -4.64
CA GLY A 210 3.27 -14.34 -3.21
C GLY A 210 1.80 -14.07 -2.89
N SER A 211 0.89 -14.04 -3.87
CA SER A 211 -0.54 -13.91 -3.57
C SER A 211 -1.11 -15.22 -3.04
N PHE A 212 -1.70 -15.19 -1.85
CA PHE A 212 -2.44 -16.33 -1.27
C PHE A 212 -3.87 -16.45 -1.81
N VAL A 213 -4.32 -15.48 -2.61
CA VAL A 213 -5.67 -15.43 -3.19
C VAL A 213 -5.58 -15.55 -4.70
N SER A 214 -6.39 -16.43 -5.27
CA SER A 214 -6.47 -16.61 -6.73
C SER A 214 -7.12 -15.40 -7.38
N GLU A 215 -6.45 -14.83 -8.36
CA GLU A 215 -6.94 -13.68 -9.13
C GLU A 215 -7.95 -14.14 -10.20
N ASP A 216 -9.05 -13.41 -10.35
CA ASP A 216 -10.02 -13.62 -11.43
C ASP A 216 -9.62 -12.78 -12.66
N SER A 217 -8.85 -13.40 -13.57
CA SER A 217 -8.43 -12.77 -14.82
C SER A 217 -9.56 -12.54 -15.82
N THR A 218 -10.77 -13.09 -15.60
CA THR A 218 -11.92 -12.85 -16.50
C THR A 218 -12.33 -11.38 -16.54
N CYS A 219 -11.96 -10.59 -15.52
CA CYS A 219 -12.17 -9.15 -15.53
C CYS A 219 -11.38 -8.46 -16.67
N LEU A 220 -10.21 -8.95 -17.06
CA LEU A 220 -9.42 -8.36 -18.15
C LEU A 220 -10.14 -8.51 -19.49
N THR A 221 -10.68 -9.71 -19.77
CA THR A 221 -11.50 -9.93 -20.97
C THR A 221 -12.78 -9.10 -20.96
N TRP A 222 -13.37 -8.86 -19.79
CA TRP A 222 -14.50 -7.94 -19.68
C TRP A 222 -14.10 -6.50 -19.99
N LEU A 223 -12.92 -6.06 -19.54
CA LEU A 223 -12.37 -4.72 -19.79
C LEU A 223 -12.04 -4.47 -21.26
N ASP A 224 -11.59 -5.48 -22.00
CA ASP A 224 -11.32 -5.42 -23.46
C ASP A 224 -12.56 -4.96 -24.26
N ASN A 225 -13.76 -5.25 -23.74
CA ASN A 225 -15.03 -4.90 -24.37
C ASN A 225 -15.55 -3.51 -23.99
N GLN A 226 -14.80 -2.75 -23.18
CA GLN A 226 -15.18 -1.41 -22.71
C GLN A 226 -14.46 -0.31 -23.48
N SER A 227 -15.12 0.83 -23.64
CA SER A 227 -14.51 2.01 -24.26
C SER A 227 -13.29 2.52 -23.46
N PRO A 228 -12.24 3.05 -24.12
CA PRO A 228 -11.10 3.64 -23.43
C PRO A 228 -11.50 4.73 -22.43
N GLY A 229 -10.90 4.70 -21.23
CA GLY A 229 -11.15 5.69 -20.18
C GLY A 229 -12.61 5.82 -19.72
N SER A 230 -13.38 4.73 -19.74
CA SER A 230 -14.80 4.72 -19.36
C SER A 230 -15.12 3.99 -18.05
N VAL A 231 -14.26 3.06 -17.61
CA VAL A 231 -14.52 2.14 -16.50
C VAL A 231 -14.07 2.73 -15.16
N ILE A 232 -14.93 2.65 -14.15
CA ILE A 232 -14.59 2.91 -12.75
C ILE A 232 -14.03 1.62 -12.12
N TYR A 233 -12.78 1.64 -11.67
CA TYR A 233 -12.25 0.54 -10.86
C TYR A 233 -12.45 0.82 -9.37
N VAL A 234 -12.89 -0.18 -8.60
CA VAL A 234 -13.17 -0.05 -7.16
C VAL A 234 -12.48 -1.17 -6.40
N ALA A 235 -11.57 -0.81 -5.49
CA ALA A 235 -10.93 -1.76 -4.58
C ALA A 235 -10.47 -1.10 -3.28
N PHE A 236 -10.78 -1.73 -2.15
CA PHE A 236 -10.50 -1.20 -0.81
C PHE A 236 -9.42 -1.98 -0.05
N GLY A 237 -8.61 -2.77 -0.77
CA GLY A 237 -7.56 -3.60 -0.19
C GLY A 237 -8.09 -4.76 0.67
N SER A 238 -7.17 -5.45 1.34
CA SER A 238 -7.44 -6.64 2.15
C SER A 238 -7.82 -6.35 3.61
N THR A 239 -7.73 -5.09 4.05
CA THR A 239 -7.87 -4.73 5.48
C THR A 239 -9.06 -3.82 5.78
N SER A 240 -9.67 -3.18 4.79
CA SER A 240 -10.84 -2.32 4.99
C SER A 240 -12.08 -3.13 5.40
N ARG A 241 -12.94 -2.52 6.23
CA ARG A 241 -14.23 -3.09 6.66
C ARG A 241 -15.35 -2.06 6.53
N PHE A 242 -16.49 -2.52 6.06
CA PHE A 242 -17.69 -1.72 5.83
C PHE A 242 -18.91 -2.38 6.49
N THR A 243 -19.91 -1.57 6.81
CA THR A 243 -21.25 -2.05 7.17
C THR A 243 -21.99 -2.50 5.91
N GLN A 244 -23.00 -3.35 6.06
CA GLN A 244 -23.88 -3.73 4.94
C GLN A 244 -24.60 -2.50 4.35
N GLU A 245 -24.94 -1.51 5.18
CA GLU A 245 -25.48 -0.24 4.73
C GLU A 245 -24.52 0.49 3.77
N GLN A 246 -23.23 0.55 4.12
CA GLN A 246 -22.23 1.19 3.27
C GLN A 246 -21.99 0.42 1.96
N ILE A 247 -22.03 -0.92 1.99
CA ILE A 247 -21.99 -1.77 0.77
C ILE A 247 -23.18 -1.45 -0.15
N ASN A 248 -24.38 -1.26 0.41
CA ASN A 248 -25.55 -0.89 -0.36
C ASN A 248 -25.38 0.49 -1.00
N GLU A 249 -24.89 1.49 -0.27
CA GLU A 249 -24.62 2.84 -0.84
C GLU A 249 -23.56 2.81 -1.95
N ILE A 250 -22.52 1.97 -1.83
CA ILE A 250 -21.54 1.77 -2.90
C ILE A 250 -22.22 1.19 -4.15
N ALA A 251 -23.00 0.12 -3.99
CA ALA A 251 -23.72 -0.51 -5.10
C ALA A 251 -24.66 0.49 -5.80
N PHE A 252 -25.46 1.23 -5.03
CA PHE A 252 -26.34 2.25 -5.57
C PHE A 252 -25.58 3.42 -6.19
N GLY A 253 -24.45 3.85 -5.64
CA GLY A 253 -23.63 4.93 -6.21
C GLY A 253 -23.06 4.54 -7.58
N LEU A 254 -22.51 3.33 -7.70
CA LEU A 254 -22.02 2.78 -8.96
C LEU A 254 -23.17 2.63 -9.98
N GLU A 255 -24.34 2.19 -9.51
CA GLU A 255 -25.53 2.15 -10.34
C GLU A 255 -25.89 3.54 -10.88
N LEU A 256 -25.95 4.57 -10.02
CA LEU A 256 -26.30 5.94 -10.38
C LEU A 256 -25.30 6.65 -11.28
N THR A 257 -24.04 6.21 -11.32
CA THR A 257 -23.06 6.80 -12.26
C THR A 257 -23.38 6.51 -13.72
N GLU A 258 -24.19 5.48 -14.00
CA GLU A 258 -24.47 4.94 -15.35
C GLU A 258 -23.22 4.58 -16.17
N LYS A 259 -22.05 4.52 -15.54
CA LYS A 259 -20.77 4.15 -16.17
C LYS A 259 -20.48 2.66 -15.98
N PRO A 260 -19.64 2.08 -16.86
CA PRO A 260 -19.07 0.77 -16.60
C PRO A 260 -18.22 0.77 -15.32
N PHE A 261 -18.26 -0.31 -14.55
CA PHE A 261 -17.43 -0.45 -13.36
C PHE A 261 -16.94 -1.89 -13.16
N LEU A 262 -15.74 -1.99 -12.59
CA LEU A 262 -15.15 -3.22 -12.08
C LEU A 262 -14.93 -3.08 -10.58
N TRP A 263 -15.59 -3.92 -9.79
CA TRP A 263 -15.51 -3.87 -8.33
C TRP A 263 -14.91 -5.16 -7.75
N VAL A 264 -13.83 -5.00 -6.97
CA VAL A 264 -13.30 -6.04 -6.09
C VAL A 264 -14.15 -6.12 -4.82
N GLY A 265 -15.20 -6.94 -4.90
CA GLY A 265 -16.21 -7.14 -3.86
C GLY A 265 -15.98 -8.41 -3.05
N TRP A 266 -14.82 -8.53 -2.41
CA TRP A 266 -14.49 -9.71 -1.61
C TRP A 266 -15.24 -9.75 -0.27
N SER A 267 -15.52 -10.96 0.22
CA SER A 267 -16.31 -11.21 1.43
C SER A 267 -15.72 -10.58 2.70
N GLY A 268 -14.40 -10.42 2.76
CA GLY A 268 -13.72 -9.82 3.91
C GLY A 268 -13.99 -8.33 4.10
N LEU A 269 -14.67 -7.64 3.16
CA LEU A 269 -15.13 -6.27 3.38
C LEU A 269 -16.21 -6.16 4.47
N VAL A 270 -16.92 -7.22 4.79
CA VAL A 270 -17.91 -7.23 5.88
C VAL A 270 -17.53 -8.32 6.89
N ASN A 271 -17.57 -7.99 8.18
CA ASN A 271 -17.17 -8.95 9.21
C ASN A 271 -18.15 -10.12 9.30
N GLY A 272 -17.62 -11.34 9.25
CA GLY A 272 -18.37 -12.57 9.54
C GLY A 272 -19.24 -13.09 8.41
N VAL A 273 -19.13 -12.55 7.18
CA VAL A 273 -19.90 -13.03 6.03
C VAL A 273 -19.07 -13.95 5.13
N VAL A 274 -19.74 -14.90 4.47
CA VAL A 274 -19.12 -15.81 3.49
C VAL A 274 -19.03 -15.15 2.11
N SER A 275 -19.99 -14.30 1.78
CA SER A 275 -20.07 -13.54 0.53
C SER A 275 -20.71 -12.17 0.81
N LEU A 276 -20.44 -11.19 -0.05
CA LEU A 276 -21.16 -9.92 0.01
C LEU A 276 -22.61 -10.09 -0.49
N THR A 277 -23.51 -9.33 0.13
CA THR A 277 -24.90 -9.21 -0.30
C THR A 277 -25.08 -7.85 -0.95
N TYR A 278 -25.79 -7.80 -2.07
CA TYR A 278 -26.11 -6.57 -2.79
C TYR A 278 -27.60 -6.24 -2.71
N PRO A 279 -28.01 -4.99 -2.97
CA PRO A 279 -29.42 -4.62 -3.02
C PRO A 279 -30.22 -5.47 -4.02
N ASP A 280 -31.49 -5.75 -3.70
CA ASP A 280 -32.36 -6.59 -4.51
C ASP A 280 -32.37 -6.16 -5.99
N GLY A 281 -32.07 -7.10 -6.87
CA GLY A 281 -32.04 -6.88 -8.32
C GLY A 281 -30.87 -6.06 -8.85
N PHE A 282 -29.88 -5.71 -8.02
CA PHE A 282 -28.68 -4.96 -8.43
C PHE A 282 -27.99 -5.61 -9.62
N ASP A 283 -27.67 -6.90 -9.55
CA ASP A 283 -26.99 -7.64 -10.62
C ASP A 283 -27.71 -7.53 -11.97
N ARG A 284 -29.05 -7.56 -11.96
CA ARG A 284 -29.86 -7.39 -13.17
C ARG A 284 -29.77 -5.98 -13.74
N ARG A 285 -29.75 -4.95 -12.87
CA ARG A 285 -29.68 -3.54 -13.29
C ARG A 285 -28.30 -3.15 -13.81
N VAL A 286 -27.24 -3.83 -13.38
CA VAL A 286 -25.87 -3.55 -13.81
C VAL A 286 -25.29 -4.59 -14.78
N LEU A 287 -26.01 -5.65 -15.14
CA LEU A 287 -25.51 -6.80 -15.91
C LEU A 287 -24.61 -6.46 -17.11
N ASN A 288 -24.95 -5.42 -17.87
CA ASN A 288 -24.22 -5.05 -19.10
C ASN A 288 -23.05 -4.07 -18.87
N ARG A 289 -22.85 -3.59 -17.64
CA ARG A 289 -21.90 -2.51 -17.31
C ARG A 289 -21.13 -2.71 -16.00
N GLY A 290 -21.55 -3.65 -15.15
CA GLY A 290 -20.88 -3.98 -13.90
C GLY A 290 -20.23 -5.36 -13.98
N LYS A 291 -18.97 -5.45 -13.56
CA LYS A 291 -18.30 -6.72 -13.27
C LYS A 291 -17.84 -6.69 -11.82
N ILE A 292 -18.18 -7.73 -11.07
CA ILE A 292 -17.77 -7.90 -9.69
C ILE A 292 -16.93 -9.17 -9.61
N VAL A 293 -15.79 -9.08 -8.93
CA VAL A 293 -14.87 -10.20 -8.69
C VAL A 293 -14.45 -10.19 -7.24
N GLU A 294 -14.06 -11.34 -6.69
CA GLU A 294 -13.49 -11.37 -5.34
C GLU A 294 -12.06 -10.83 -5.33
N TRP A 295 -11.24 -11.16 -6.32
CA TRP A 295 -9.87 -10.67 -6.39
C TRP A 295 -9.49 -10.39 -7.83
N ALA A 296 -8.83 -9.26 -8.08
CA ALA A 296 -8.44 -8.83 -9.42
C ALA A 296 -6.92 -8.74 -9.53
N PRO A 297 -6.34 -9.02 -10.72
CA PRO A 297 -4.96 -8.69 -11.01
C PRO A 297 -4.79 -7.16 -11.14
N GLN A 298 -4.73 -6.48 -9.99
CA GLN A 298 -4.95 -5.03 -9.90
C GLN A 298 -3.99 -4.22 -10.77
N GLU A 299 -2.70 -4.57 -10.82
CA GLU A 299 -1.74 -3.84 -11.65
C GLU A 299 -2.11 -3.91 -13.14
N MET A 300 -2.53 -5.09 -13.63
CA MET A 300 -2.98 -5.28 -15.01
C MET A 300 -4.29 -4.53 -15.27
N VAL A 301 -5.21 -4.54 -14.30
CA VAL A 301 -6.46 -3.77 -14.38
C VAL A 301 -6.17 -2.27 -14.47
N LEU A 302 -5.35 -1.71 -13.57
CA LEU A 302 -4.99 -0.30 -13.59
C LEU A 302 -4.23 0.09 -14.86
N GLY A 303 -3.44 -0.83 -15.42
CA GLY A 303 -2.75 -0.67 -16.71
C GLY A 303 -3.68 -0.73 -17.94
N HIS A 304 -4.92 -1.20 -17.78
CA HIS A 304 -5.84 -1.39 -18.89
C HIS A 304 -6.38 -0.04 -19.42
N PRO A 305 -6.38 0.19 -20.75
CA PRO A 305 -6.76 1.49 -21.34
C PRO A 305 -8.23 1.89 -21.11
N SER A 306 -9.12 0.96 -20.75
CA SER A 306 -10.52 1.27 -20.42
C SER A 306 -10.70 1.90 -19.04
N ILE A 307 -9.73 1.81 -18.12
CA ILE A 307 -9.85 2.41 -16.78
C ILE A 307 -9.84 3.94 -16.86
N ALA A 308 -10.84 4.54 -16.23
CA ALA A 308 -11.06 5.98 -16.18
C ALA A 308 -10.54 6.60 -14.87
N CYS A 309 -10.86 5.93 -13.76
CA CYS A 309 -10.49 6.31 -12.39
C CYS A 309 -10.52 5.09 -11.46
N PHE A 310 -9.92 5.25 -10.28
CA PHE A 310 -9.80 4.24 -9.24
C PHE A 310 -10.37 4.77 -7.92
N ILE A 311 -11.45 4.17 -7.42
CA ILE A 311 -11.94 4.38 -6.06
C ILE A 311 -11.14 3.48 -5.13
N SER A 312 -10.36 4.10 -4.24
CA SER A 312 -9.34 3.43 -3.45
C SER A 312 -9.35 3.83 -2.00
N HIS A 313 -9.03 2.86 -1.14
CA HIS A 313 -8.71 3.09 0.27
C HIS A 313 -7.36 3.81 0.51
N CYS A 314 -6.65 4.24 -0.53
CA CYS A 314 -5.38 4.96 -0.43
C CYS A 314 -4.21 4.17 0.18
N GLY A 315 -4.26 2.83 0.13
CA GLY A 315 -3.13 1.98 0.51
C GLY A 315 -1.91 2.20 -0.41
N TRP A 316 -0.73 2.34 0.19
CA TRP A 316 0.48 2.84 -0.49
C TRP A 316 0.83 2.10 -1.80
N SER A 317 0.85 0.76 -1.78
CA SER A 317 1.18 -0.05 -2.97
C SER A 317 0.21 0.21 -4.14
N SER A 318 -1.10 0.24 -3.86
CA SER A 318 -2.12 0.49 -4.87
C SER A 318 -2.02 1.90 -5.45
N ILE A 319 -1.58 2.87 -4.66
CA ILE A 319 -1.34 4.23 -5.13
C ILE A 319 -0.11 4.28 -6.04
N MET A 320 0.96 3.57 -5.73
CA MET A 320 2.13 3.47 -6.62
C MET A 320 1.80 2.79 -7.95
N GLU A 321 0.97 1.75 -7.96
CA GLU A 321 0.44 1.15 -9.19
C GLU A 321 -0.38 2.16 -9.99
N SER A 322 -1.35 2.84 -9.35
CA SER A 322 -2.23 3.83 -10.01
C SER A 322 -1.46 5.00 -10.61
N VAL A 323 -0.48 5.54 -9.89
CA VAL A 323 0.41 6.62 -10.36
C VAL A 323 1.21 6.14 -11.57
N SER A 324 1.76 4.93 -11.51
CA SER A 324 2.54 4.35 -12.61
C SER A 324 1.72 4.08 -13.85
N MET A 325 0.42 3.82 -13.69
CA MET A 325 -0.51 3.59 -14.80
C MET A 325 -1.23 4.86 -15.27
N GLY A 326 -1.11 5.97 -14.55
CA GLY A 326 -1.72 7.25 -14.95
C GLY A 326 -3.22 7.31 -14.69
N VAL A 327 -3.69 6.62 -13.64
CA VAL A 327 -5.12 6.53 -13.29
C VAL A 327 -5.45 7.51 -12.17
N ARG A 328 -6.51 8.31 -12.39
CA ARG A 328 -7.04 9.30 -11.43
C ARG A 328 -7.64 8.59 -10.23
N ILE A 329 -7.47 9.15 -9.03
CA ILE A 329 -7.86 8.47 -7.79
C ILE A 329 -9.03 9.19 -7.12
N LEU A 330 -10.04 8.44 -6.71
CA LEU A 330 -11.07 8.86 -5.77
C LEU A 330 -10.76 8.24 -4.41
N CYS A 331 -10.27 9.07 -3.49
CA CYS A 331 -9.78 8.67 -2.19
C CYS A 331 -10.93 8.35 -1.22
N TRP A 332 -10.80 7.20 -0.55
CA TRP A 332 -11.67 6.74 0.53
C TRP A 332 -10.85 6.03 1.62
N PRO A 333 -9.95 6.74 2.31
CA PRO A 333 -9.08 6.16 3.33
C PRO A 333 -9.89 5.59 4.49
N TYR A 334 -9.34 4.54 5.10
CA TYR A 334 -9.96 3.82 6.21
C TYR A 334 -9.19 4.02 7.52
N PHE A 335 -7.86 3.81 7.55
CA PHE A 335 -7.02 4.08 8.73
C PHE A 335 -5.54 4.30 8.41
N GLY A 336 -4.77 4.69 9.43
CA GLY A 336 -3.32 4.69 9.40
C GLY A 336 -2.75 5.67 8.37
N ASP A 337 -1.82 5.20 7.55
CA ASP A 337 -1.14 6.02 6.54
C ASP A 337 -2.03 6.45 5.38
N GLN A 338 -3.19 5.82 5.21
CA GLN A 338 -4.12 6.08 4.11
C GLN A 338 -4.65 7.53 4.16
N LEU A 339 -4.85 8.08 5.35
CA LEU A 339 -5.34 9.45 5.54
C LEU A 339 -4.31 10.47 5.03
N TYR A 340 -3.04 10.32 5.43
CA TYR A 340 -1.98 11.19 4.91
C TYR A 340 -1.72 10.97 3.42
N THR A 341 -1.85 9.72 2.95
CA THR A 341 -1.71 9.37 1.53
C THR A 341 -2.77 10.09 0.69
N GLN A 342 -4.02 10.15 1.16
CA GLN A 342 -5.07 10.97 0.53
C GLN A 342 -4.64 12.43 0.41
N THR A 343 -4.13 13.04 1.49
CA THR A 343 -3.69 14.43 1.48
C THR A 343 -2.57 14.67 0.47
N CYS A 344 -1.63 13.72 0.34
CA CYS A 344 -0.60 13.76 -0.71
C CYS A 344 -1.21 13.69 -2.13
N ILE A 345 -2.15 12.78 -2.36
CA ILE A 345 -2.83 12.60 -3.66
C ILE A 345 -3.55 13.89 -4.08
N CYS A 346 -4.30 14.49 -3.16
CA CYS A 346 -5.22 15.57 -3.49
C CYS A 346 -4.56 16.96 -3.42
N GLU A 347 -3.69 17.22 -2.43
CA GLU A 347 -3.09 18.55 -2.25
C GLU A 347 -1.73 18.68 -2.93
N ALA A 348 -0.86 17.68 -2.80
CA ALA A 348 0.51 17.75 -3.29
C ALA A 348 0.61 17.39 -4.78
N TRP A 349 0.06 16.24 -5.15
CA TRP A 349 0.14 15.70 -6.51
C TRP A 349 -1.02 16.15 -7.39
N LYS A 350 -2.16 16.48 -6.76
CA LYS A 350 -3.38 16.94 -7.44
C LYS A 350 -3.80 15.96 -8.55
N ILE A 351 -3.80 14.67 -8.22
CA ILE A 351 -4.18 13.55 -9.11
C ILE A 351 -5.47 12.84 -8.66
N GLY A 352 -6.15 13.39 -7.66
CA GLY A 352 -7.40 12.85 -7.15
C GLY A 352 -8.19 13.86 -6.33
N THR A 353 -9.36 13.39 -5.87
CA THR A 353 -10.21 14.03 -4.87
C THR A 353 -10.65 12.97 -3.86
N TRP A 354 -11.29 13.35 -2.76
CA TRP A 354 -11.82 12.43 -1.76
C TRP A 354 -13.34 12.45 -1.65
N LEU A 355 -13.88 11.38 -1.09
CA LEU A 355 -15.29 11.25 -0.68
C LEU A 355 -15.49 11.78 0.74
N ASN A 356 -16.64 12.41 0.99
CA ASN A 356 -17.02 12.92 2.29
C ASN A 356 -18.15 12.08 2.87
N ALA A 357 -17.98 11.61 4.10
CA ALA A 357 -19.05 10.96 4.84
C ALA A 357 -20.08 12.00 5.30
N GLY A 358 -21.36 11.62 5.30
CA GLY A 358 -22.41 12.38 5.96
C GLY A 358 -22.24 12.37 7.48
N GLU A 359 -23.13 13.08 8.18
CA GLU A 359 -23.11 13.18 9.66
C GLU A 359 -23.22 11.81 10.35
N ASN A 360 -23.83 10.82 9.71
CA ASN A 360 -23.95 9.45 10.18
C ASN A 360 -22.71 8.58 9.91
N GLY A 361 -21.64 9.14 9.32
CA GLY A 361 -20.44 8.41 8.94
C GLY A 361 -20.56 7.58 7.67
N ILE A 362 -21.71 7.61 6.97
CA ILE A 362 -21.95 6.89 5.72
C ILE A 362 -21.65 7.82 4.54
N ILE A 363 -20.91 7.31 3.56
CA ILE A 363 -20.75 7.96 2.26
C ILE A 363 -21.94 7.58 1.39
N SER A 364 -22.72 8.60 0.99
CA SER A 364 -23.92 8.40 0.20
C SER A 364 -23.62 8.05 -1.26
N ARG A 365 -24.55 7.34 -1.90
CA ARG A 365 -24.56 7.07 -3.34
C ARG A 365 -24.43 8.33 -4.20
N ASN A 366 -25.00 9.45 -3.75
CA ASN A 366 -24.94 10.73 -4.47
C ASN A 366 -23.54 11.32 -4.40
N GLU A 367 -22.90 11.31 -3.23
CA GLU A 367 -21.49 11.74 -3.08
C GLU A 367 -20.57 10.92 -3.99
N ILE A 368 -20.75 9.58 -4.06
CA ILE A 368 -19.99 8.72 -4.97
C ILE A 368 -20.17 9.17 -6.41
N LYS A 369 -21.42 9.31 -6.86
CA LYS A 369 -21.74 9.72 -8.23
C LYS A 369 -21.17 11.10 -8.56
N GLU A 370 -21.39 12.08 -7.71
CA GLU A 370 -20.96 13.47 -7.92
C GLU A 370 -19.43 13.59 -7.95
N LYS A 371 -18.73 12.92 -7.04
CA LYS A 371 -17.26 12.95 -7.01
C LYS A 371 -16.64 12.19 -8.17
N VAL A 372 -17.25 11.10 -8.63
CA VAL A 372 -16.84 10.43 -9.87
C VAL A 372 -16.99 11.37 -11.07
N ASP A 373 -18.15 12.01 -11.24
CA ASP A 373 -18.40 12.92 -12.36
C ASP A 373 -17.43 14.11 -12.34
N MET A 374 -17.22 14.73 -11.18
CA MET A 374 -16.22 15.79 -10.97
C MET A 374 -14.82 15.32 -11.39
N LEU A 375 -14.34 14.22 -10.80
CA LEU A 375 -13.00 13.69 -11.05
C LEU A 375 -12.76 13.39 -12.53
N LEU A 376 -13.79 12.91 -13.23
CA LEU A 376 -13.71 12.58 -14.64
C LEU A 376 -13.72 13.83 -15.54
N SER A 377 -14.35 14.92 -15.10
CA SER A 377 -14.43 16.21 -15.81
C SER A 377 -13.17 17.09 -15.64
N GLU A 378 -12.37 16.88 -14.61
CA GLU A 378 -11.22 17.74 -14.29
C GLU A 378 -9.97 17.43 -15.16
N ASN A 379 -9.73 18.30 -16.15
CA ASN A 379 -8.58 18.18 -17.04
C ASN A 379 -7.23 18.35 -16.33
N ASN A 380 -7.16 19.14 -15.26
CA ASN A 380 -5.92 19.35 -14.50
C ASN A 380 -5.46 18.07 -13.82
N ILE A 381 -6.38 17.35 -13.17
CA ILE A 381 -6.11 16.04 -12.56
C ILE A 381 -5.60 15.05 -13.61
N ARG A 382 -6.26 15.00 -14.78
CA ARG A 382 -5.83 14.16 -15.91
C ARG A 382 -4.40 14.51 -16.39
N SER A 383 -4.09 15.79 -16.53
CA SER A 383 -2.75 16.23 -16.94
C SER A 383 -1.68 15.84 -15.91
N ASN A 384 -1.97 16.03 -14.62
CA ASN A 384 -1.04 15.72 -13.53
C ASN A 384 -0.75 14.23 -13.45
N VAL A 385 -1.77 13.36 -13.53
CA VAL A 385 -1.55 11.92 -13.43
C VAL A 385 -0.74 11.37 -14.62
N LEU A 386 -0.95 11.91 -15.83
CA LEU A 386 -0.15 11.55 -17.00
C LEU A 386 1.30 12.03 -16.89
N LYS A 387 1.53 13.22 -16.31
CA LYS A 387 2.87 13.71 -16.00
C LYS A 387 3.58 12.79 -15.00
N LEU A 388 2.91 12.41 -13.90
CA LEU A 388 3.50 11.53 -12.90
C LEU A 388 3.78 10.13 -13.46
N LYS A 389 2.91 9.59 -14.32
CA LYS A 389 3.17 8.34 -15.06
C LYS A 389 4.47 8.39 -15.87
N GLN A 390 4.73 9.51 -16.57
CA GLN A 390 5.97 9.67 -17.33
C GLN A 390 7.21 9.72 -16.41
N LEU A 391 7.10 10.40 -15.28
CA LEU A 391 8.18 10.48 -14.29
C LEU A 391 8.47 9.11 -13.65
N ALA A 392 7.42 8.38 -13.27
CA ALA A 392 7.50 7.01 -12.76
C ALA A 392 8.21 6.06 -13.74
N ARG A 393 7.85 6.12 -15.03
CA ARG A 393 8.51 5.32 -16.07
C ARG A 393 9.99 5.70 -16.24
N LYS A 394 10.29 6.99 -16.19
CA LYS A 394 11.67 7.48 -16.29
C LYS A 394 12.52 7.05 -15.10
N SER A 395 11.96 7.00 -13.89
CA SER A 395 12.73 6.65 -12.68
C SER A 395 13.19 5.18 -12.68
N ILE A 396 12.40 4.28 -13.26
CA ILE A 396 12.71 2.84 -13.35
C ILE A 396 13.45 2.45 -14.64
N SER A 397 13.44 3.30 -15.68
CA SER A 397 14.21 3.05 -16.91
C SER A 397 15.72 3.07 -16.64
N GLU A 398 16.50 2.43 -17.53
CA GLU A 398 17.96 2.39 -17.43
C GLU A 398 18.57 3.78 -17.21
N GLY A 399 19.42 3.91 -16.18
CA GLY A 399 20.01 5.18 -15.77
C GLY A 399 19.09 6.12 -14.95
N GLY A 400 17.83 5.73 -14.75
CA GLY A 400 16.86 6.38 -13.88
C GLY A 400 17.24 6.32 -12.39
N SER A 401 16.60 7.17 -11.58
CA SER A 401 16.92 7.33 -10.16
C SER A 401 16.69 6.04 -9.37
N SER A 402 15.52 5.44 -9.50
CA SER A 402 15.15 4.19 -8.83
C SER A 402 15.91 2.98 -9.37
N PHE A 403 16.17 2.95 -10.69
CA PHE A 403 17.01 1.92 -11.31
C PHE A 403 18.40 1.89 -10.66
N LYS A 404 19.07 3.05 -10.56
CA LYS A 404 20.38 3.18 -9.92
C LYS A 404 20.35 2.79 -8.44
N ASN A 405 19.29 3.17 -7.73
CA ASN A 405 19.13 2.81 -6.31
C ASN A 405 18.93 1.30 -6.14
N LEU A 406 18.22 0.63 -7.04
CA LEU A 406 18.08 -0.83 -7.03
C LEU A 406 19.40 -1.53 -7.36
N GLU A 407 20.17 -1.04 -8.35
CA GLU A 407 21.52 -1.56 -8.61
C GLU A 407 22.44 -1.39 -7.40
N PHE A 408 22.38 -0.23 -6.75
CA PHE A 408 23.10 0.03 -5.51
C PHE A 408 22.71 -0.98 -4.43
N LEU A 409 21.41 -1.20 -4.19
CA LEU A 409 20.93 -2.20 -3.24
C LEU A 409 21.49 -3.60 -3.56
N VAL A 410 21.35 -4.05 -4.81
CA VAL A 410 21.81 -5.36 -5.25
C VAL A 410 23.31 -5.52 -5.00
N ASN A 411 24.11 -4.49 -5.31
CA ASN A 411 25.56 -4.51 -5.06
C ASN A 411 25.89 -4.52 -3.56
N GLN A 412 25.11 -3.82 -2.73
CA GLN A 412 25.27 -3.90 -1.28
C GLN A 412 24.94 -5.29 -0.75
N MET A 413 23.89 -5.96 -1.24
CA MET A 413 23.41 -7.23 -0.66
C MET A 413 24.15 -8.50 -1.14
N LYS A 414 24.92 -8.42 -2.24
CA LYS A 414 25.61 -9.58 -2.85
C LYS A 414 26.87 -10.06 -2.12
N TYR A 415 27.51 -9.22 -1.32
CA TYR A 415 28.86 -9.48 -0.77
C TYR A 415 28.94 -9.29 0.73
#